data_AF-A0A2K5JQ21-F1
#
_entry.id   AF-A0A2K5JQ21-F1
#
_cell.length_a   1.000
_cell.length_b   1.000
_cell.length_c   1.000
_cell.angle_alpha   90.00
_cell.angle_beta   90.00
_cell.angle_gamma   90.00
#
_symmetry.space_group_name_H-M   'P 1'
#
loop_
_entity.id
_entity.type
_entity.pdbx_description
1 polymer ?
#
loop_
_entity_poly.entity_id
_entity_poly.type
_entity_poly.pdbx_seq_one_letter_code
_entity_poly.pdbx_strand_id
1 'polypeptide(L)'
;MADSAQAQKLVYLVTGGCGFLGEHVVRMLLQREPRLGELRVFDRHLGPWLEELKTGPVRVTAIQGDVTEAHEVAAAVAGAHVVIHTAGLVDVFGRASPETIHEVNVQGTRNVIEACVQTGTRFLVYTSSMEVVGPNTKGHPFYRGNEDTLYEAAHRHPYPCSKALAERLVLEANGREAMWPGCMCWQPGNWSGGQP
;
A
#
# COMPACT_ATOMS: atom_id res chain seq x y z
N MET A 1 -30.99 0.32 27.74
CA MET A 1 -31.19 1.40 26.75
C MET A 1 -29.88 1.58 26.02
N ALA A 2 -29.98 1.74 24.70
CA ALA A 2 -28.97 1.38 23.70
C ALA A 2 -27.64 2.12 23.82
N ASP A 3 -26.54 1.37 23.78
CA ASP A 3 -25.27 1.86 23.26
C ASP A 3 -24.54 0.72 22.54
N SER A 4 -25.09 0.33 21.39
CA SER A 4 -24.32 -0.38 20.37
C SER A 4 -24.06 0.62 19.26
N ALA A 5 -23.11 1.53 19.48
CA ALA A 5 -22.46 2.22 18.39
C ALA A 5 -21.97 1.13 17.42
N GLN A 6 -22.66 1.00 16.28
CA GLN A 6 -22.29 0.07 15.23
C GLN A 6 -20.86 0.43 14.84
N ALA A 7 -19.88 -0.38 15.24
CA ALA A 7 -18.48 -0.11 14.95
C ALA A 7 -18.36 0.15 13.44
N GLN A 8 -17.86 1.33 13.06
CA GLN A 8 -17.83 1.75 11.66
C GLN A 8 -17.09 0.68 10.85
N LYS A 9 -17.81 0.08 9.90
CA LYS A 9 -17.22 -0.90 9.01
C LYS A 9 -16.24 -0.20 8.08
N LEU A 10 -15.03 -0.75 7.97
CA LEU A 10 -13.93 -0.20 7.20
C LEU A 10 -13.94 -0.72 5.77
N VAL A 11 -13.41 0.11 4.88
CA VAL A 11 -13.19 -0.21 3.46
C VAL A 11 -11.69 -0.29 3.23
N TYR A 12 -11.21 -1.45 2.80
CA TYR A 12 -9.82 -1.69 2.47
C TYR A 12 -9.66 -1.85 0.97
N LEU A 13 -8.60 -1.27 0.41
CA LEU A 13 -8.14 -1.51 -0.95
C LEU A 13 -6.79 -2.22 -0.91
N VAL A 14 -6.65 -3.31 -1.65
CA VAL A 14 -5.37 -3.98 -1.91
C VAL A 14 -5.04 -3.85 -3.39
N THR A 15 -3.99 -3.12 -3.73
CA THR A 15 -3.49 -3.07 -5.13
C THR A 15 -2.47 -4.19 -5.34
N GLY A 16 -2.44 -4.85 -6.49
CA GLY A 16 -1.61 -6.04 -6.69
C GLY A 16 -2.14 -7.25 -5.92
N GLY A 17 -3.45 -7.25 -5.63
CA GLY A 17 -4.10 -8.23 -4.75
C GLY A 17 -4.26 -9.62 -5.36
N CYS A 18 -3.98 -9.78 -6.67
CA CYS A 18 -3.86 -11.09 -7.32
C CYS A 18 -2.40 -11.56 -7.46
N GLY A 19 -1.44 -10.73 -7.04
CA GLY A 19 -0.04 -11.13 -6.93
C GLY A 19 0.23 -12.03 -5.72
N PHE A 20 1.47 -12.53 -5.62
CA PHE A 20 1.89 -13.47 -4.59
C PHE A 20 1.60 -12.97 -3.16
N LEU A 21 2.10 -11.78 -2.79
CA LEU A 21 1.86 -11.22 -1.45
C LEU A 21 0.41 -10.75 -1.28
N GLY A 22 -0.13 -10.11 -2.32
CA GLY A 22 -1.47 -9.51 -2.30
C GLY A 22 -2.57 -10.51 -2.00
N GLU A 23 -2.53 -11.71 -2.60
CA GLU A 23 -3.53 -12.75 -2.33
C GLU A 23 -3.52 -13.17 -0.84
N HIS A 24 -2.34 -13.35 -0.27
CA HIS A 24 -2.21 -13.72 1.14
C HIS A 24 -2.74 -12.62 2.06
N VAL A 25 -2.49 -11.35 1.73
CA VAL A 25 -3.04 -10.19 2.44
C VAL A 25 -4.57 -10.18 2.35
N VAL A 26 -5.13 -10.37 1.16
CA VAL A 26 -6.59 -10.44 0.95
C VAL A 26 -7.24 -11.52 1.82
N ARG A 27 -6.69 -12.75 1.80
CA ARG A 27 -7.20 -13.85 2.62
C ARG A 27 -7.07 -13.57 4.12
N MET A 28 -5.96 -12.99 4.55
CA MET A 28 -5.73 -12.63 5.95
C MET A 28 -6.68 -11.54 6.44
N LEU A 29 -6.95 -10.52 5.64
CA LEU A 29 -7.91 -9.46 5.99
C LEU A 29 -9.31 -10.04 6.19
N LEU A 30 -9.77 -10.89 5.26
CA LEU A 30 -11.08 -11.55 5.35
C LEU A 30 -11.22 -12.43 6.60
N GLN A 31 -10.13 -13.03 7.08
CA GLN A 31 -10.15 -13.91 8.25
C GLN A 31 -9.97 -13.16 9.57
N ARG A 32 -9.20 -12.07 9.59
CA ARG A 32 -8.66 -11.51 10.83
C ARG A 32 -9.06 -10.06 11.13
N GLU A 33 -9.61 -9.31 10.17
CA GLU A 33 -10.05 -7.92 10.43
C GLU A 33 -11.57 -7.89 10.71
N PRO A 34 -11.99 -7.86 11.98
CA PRO A 34 -13.42 -7.93 12.34
C PRO A 34 -14.21 -6.69 11.91
N ARG A 35 -13.55 -5.56 11.63
CA ARG A 35 -14.22 -4.33 11.18
C ARG A 35 -14.32 -4.23 9.66
N LEU A 36 -13.80 -5.20 8.90
CA LEU A 36 -13.81 -5.16 7.45
C LEU A 36 -15.26 -5.27 6.93
N GLY A 37 -15.76 -4.21 6.30
CA GLY A 37 -17.07 -4.22 5.63
C GLY A 37 -16.96 -4.46 4.14
N GLU A 38 -15.92 -3.90 3.53
CA GLU A 38 -15.67 -3.99 2.10
C GLU A 38 -14.17 -4.17 1.84
N LEU A 39 -13.85 -5.11 0.96
CA LEU A 39 -12.51 -5.37 0.48
C LEU A 39 -12.49 -5.20 -1.04
N ARG A 40 -11.69 -4.24 -1.50
CA ARG A 40 -11.43 -4.01 -2.92
C ARG A 40 -10.10 -4.63 -3.28
N VAL A 41 -10.10 -5.41 -4.36
CA VAL A 41 -8.91 -6.03 -4.94
C VAL A 41 -8.68 -5.37 -6.28
N PHE A 42 -7.62 -4.56 -6.39
CA PHE A 42 -7.23 -3.88 -7.62
C PHE A 42 -6.01 -4.56 -8.22
N ASP A 43 -6.13 -5.08 -9.44
CA ASP A 43 -5.02 -5.76 -10.12
C ASP A 43 -5.16 -5.66 -11.63
N ARG A 44 -4.03 -5.72 -12.34
CA ARG A 44 -4.01 -5.75 -13.81
C ARG A 44 -4.57 -7.07 -14.34
N HIS A 45 -4.40 -8.15 -13.59
CA HIS A 45 -4.86 -9.49 -13.94
C HIS A 45 -5.69 -10.08 -12.80
N LEU A 46 -7.01 -10.13 -12.99
CA LEU A 46 -7.91 -10.72 -12.00
C LEU A 46 -7.87 -12.24 -12.06
N GLY A 47 -7.72 -12.87 -10.89
CA GLY A 47 -7.81 -14.32 -10.75
C GLY A 47 -9.25 -14.80 -10.54
N PRO A 48 -9.64 -15.98 -11.08
CA PRO A 48 -11.00 -16.52 -10.93
C PRO A 48 -11.38 -16.82 -9.46
N TRP A 49 -10.38 -17.05 -8.59
CA TRP A 49 -10.57 -17.28 -7.15
C TRP A 49 -11.27 -16.11 -6.42
N LEU A 50 -11.25 -14.90 -7.00
CA LEU A 50 -11.95 -13.75 -6.42
C LEU A 50 -13.47 -13.93 -6.40
N GLU A 51 -14.04 -14.70 -7.33
CA GLU A 51 -15.48 -14.97 -7.36
C GLU A 51 -15.92 -15.80 -6.15
N GLU A 52 -15.10 -16.72 -5.69
CA GLU A 52 -15.37 -17.55 -4.51
C GLU A 52 -15.49 -16.69 -3.24
N LEU A 53 -14.74 -15.58 -3.17
CA LEU A 53 -14.73 -14.68 -2.02
C LEU A 53 -15.97 -13.79 -1.91
N LYS A 54 -16.75 -13.60 -2.99
CA LYS A 54 -17.95 -12.74 -2.98
C LYS A 54 -19.12 -13.31 -2.18
N THR A 55 -19.04 -14.59 -1.79
CA THR A 55 -20.09 -15.28 -1.03
C THR A 55 -20.02 -15.05 0.48
N GLY A 56 -18.95 -14.43 0.97
CA GLY A 56 -18.72 -14.18 2.39
C GLY A 56 -19.51 -13.00 2.98
N PRO A 57 -19.40 -12.79 4.31
CA PRO A 57 -20.08 -11.68 5.00
C PRO A 57 -19.47 -10.30 4.70
N VAL A 58 -18.29 -10.26 4.08
CA VAL A 58 -17.60 -9.04 3.64
C VAL A 58 -17.88 -8.82 2.16
N ARG A 59 -18.20 -7.59 1.76
CA ARG A 59 -18.36 -7.24 0.35
C ARG A 59 -16.99 -7.25 -0.33
N VAL A 60 -16.73 -8.21 -1.21
CA VAL A 60 -15.49 -8.25 -2.01
C VAL A 60 -15.76 -7.70 -3.40
N THR A 61 -14.95 -6.75 -3.85
CA THR A 61 -15.05 -6.14 -5.18
C THR A 61 -13.71 -6.28 -5.91
N ALA A 62 -13.72 -7.01 -7.02
CA ALA A 62 -12.59 -7.12 -7.91
C ALA A 62 -12.62 -5.97 -8.92
N ILE A 63 -11.51 -5.25 -9.05
CA ILE A 63 -11.36 -4.09 -9.92
C ILE A 63 -10.16 -4.38 -10.82
N GLN A 64 -10.41 -4.56 -12.11
CA GLN A 64 -9.33 -4.69 -13.07
C GLN A 64 -8.82 -3.30 -13.43
N GLY A 65 -7.51 -3.09 -13.31
CA GLY A 65 -6.88 -1.83 -13.71
C GLY A 65 -5.36 -1.82 -13.54
N ASP A 66 -4.72 -0.80 -14.06
CA ASP A 66 -3.27 -0.58 -13.97
C ASP A 66 -2.92 0.54 -13.00
N VAL A 67 -1.90 0.31 -12.18
CA VAL A 67 -1.40 1.34 -11.24
C VAL A 67 -0.74 2.50 -11.95
N THR A 68 -0.28 2.31 -13.19
CA THR A 68 0.28 3.38 -14.04
C THR A 68 -0.81 4.37 -14.49
N GLU A 69 -2.08 3.97 -14.50
CA GLU A 69 -3.22 4.77 -14.92
C GLU A 69 -3.84 5.51 -13.74
N ALA A 70 -3.46 6.78 -13.56
CA ALA A 70 -3.84 7.58 -12.40
C ALA A 70 -5.36 7.66 -12.15
N HIS A 71 -6.16 7.70 -13.22
CA HIS A 71 -7.61 7.78 -13.14
C HIS A 71 -8.25 6.48 -12.62
N GLU A 72 -7.71 5.31 -13.00
CA GLU A 72 -8.17 4.01 -12.50
C GLU A 72 -7.82 3.83 -11.03
N VAL A 73 -6.62 4.25 -10.63
CA VAL A 73 -6.16 4.26 -9.24
C VAL A 73 -7.06 5.16 -8.38
N ALA A 74 -7.32 6.39 -8.84
CA ALA A 74 -8.19 7.33 -8.12
C ALA A 74 -9.61 6.75 -7.91
N ALA A 75 -10.17 6.11 -8.94
CA ALA A 75 -11.46 5.45 -8.85
C ALA A 75 -11.47 4.30 -7.83
N ALA A 76 -10.41 3.47 -7.82
CA ALA A 76 -10.29 2.36 -6.86
C ALA A 76 -10.13 2.83 -5.41
N VAL A 77 -9.38 3.91 -5.20
CA VAL A 77 -9.06 4.50 -3.89
C VAL A 77 -10.22 5.31 -3.31
N ALA A 78 -11.12 5.85 -4.13
CA ALA A 78 -12.23 6.71 -3.68
C ALA A 78 -13.11 6.05 -2.59
N GLY A 79 -13.10 6.62 -1.38
CA GLY A 79 -13.84 6.09 -0.23
C GLY A 79 -13.19 4.91 0.50
N ALA A 80 -11.97 4.52 0.12
CA ALA A 80 -11.18 3.57 0.90
C ALA A 80 -10.61 4.24 2.16
N HIS A 81 -10.72 3.54 3.29
CA HIS A 81 -10.17 4.00 4.58
C HIS A 81 -8.69 3.64 4.69
N VAL A 82 -8.34 2.45 4.18
CA VAL A 82 -6.98 1.90 4.20
C VAL A 82 -6.64 1.39 2.80
N VAL A 83 -5.47 1.77 2.30
CA VAL A 83 -4.90 1.24 1.07
C VAL A 83 -3.65 0.44 1.42
N ILE A 84 -3.58 -0.81 0.99
CA ILE A 84 -2.38 -1.66 1.09
C ILE A 84 -1.82 -1.82 -0.33
N HIS A 85 -0.71 -1.13 -0.59
CA HIS A 85 -0.08 -1.10 -1.90
C HIS A 85 0.94 -2.24 -2.03
N THR A 86 0.51 -3.36 -2.60
CA THR A 86 1.37 -4.52 -2.93
C THR A 86 1.68 -4.64 -4.42
N ALA A 87 1.16 -3.73 -5.25
CA ALA A 87 1.45 -3.72 -6.68
C ALA A 87 2.91 -3.31 -6.91
N GLY A 88 3.61 -4.08 -7.73
CA GLY A 88 4.98 -3.81 -8.11
C GLY A 88 5.47 -4.84 -9.11
N LEU A 89 6.27 -4.39 -10.06
CA LEU A 89 6.98 -5.24 -11.00
C LEU A 89 8.31 -5.66 -10.38
N VAL A 90 8.38 -6.92 -9.94
CA VAL A 90 9.61 -7.54 -9.44
C VAL A 90 10.34 -8.16 -10.60
N ASP A 91 11.48 -7.59 -10.97
CA ASP A 91 12.37 -8.19 -11.96
C ASP A 91 13.83 -8.00 -11.59
N VAL A 92 14.47 -9.12 -11.26
CA VAL A 92 15.90 -9.24 -10.94
C VAL A 92 16.67 -9.97 -12.04
N PHE A 93 15.97 -10.45 -13.08
CA PHE A 93 16.55 -11.22 -14.18
C PHE A 93 16.70 -10.39 -15.47
N GLY A 94 16.26 -9.12 -15.46
CA GLY A 94 16.40 -8.19 -16.59
C GLY A 94 15.48 -8.52 -17.76
N ARG A 95 14.29 -9.06 -17.48
CA ARG A 95 13.25 -9.36 -18.46
C ARG A 95 12.40 -8.13 -18.82
N ALA A 96 12.26 -7.19 -17.89
CA ALA A 96 11.55 -5.94 -18.03
C ALA A 96 12.55 -4.79 -18.22
N SER A 97 12.14 -3.79 -19.00
CA SER A 97 12.98 -2.60 -19.18
C SER A 97 13.02 -1.78 -17.89
N PRO A 98 14.12 -1.05 -17.63
CA PRO A 98 14.20 -0.12 -16.50
C PRO A 98 13.05 0.89 -16.47
N GLU A 99 12.59 1.35 -17.63
CA GLU A 99 11.49 2.30 -17.79
C GLU A 99 10.18 1.68 -17.32
N THR A 100 9.86 0.44 -17.74
CA THR A 100 8.65 -0.25 -17.27
C THR A 100 8.67 -0.49 -15.77
N ILE A 101 9.83 -0.86 -15.22
CA ILE A 101 10.00 -1.04 -13.76
C ILE A 101 9.76 0.29 -13.04
N HIS A 102 10.31 1.39 -13.56
CA HIS A 102 10.12 2.72 -12.99
C HIS A 102 8.66 3.19 -13.09
N GLU A 103 8.00 2.99 -14.23
CA GLU A 103 6.59 3.32 -14.44
C GLU A 103 5.71 2.59 -13.43
N VAL A 104 5.85 1.28 -13.27
CA VAL A 104 5.01 0.53 -12.33
C VAL A 104 5.36 0.86 -10.88
N ASN A 105 6.63 0.81 -10.51
CA ASN A 105 7.04 0.87 -9.10
C ASN A 105 7.15 2.29 -8.55
N VAL A 106 7.49 3.28 -9.36
CA VAL A 106 7.68 4.67 -8.91
C VAL A 106 6.47 5.51 -9.30
N GLN A 107 6.12 5.54 -10.59
CA GLN A 107 4.99 6.34 -11.05
C GLN A 107 3.66 5.75 -10.54
N GLY A 108 3.51 4.42 -10.54
CA GLY A 108 2.34 3.76 -9.96
C GLY A 108 2.18 4.05 -8.46
N THR A 109 3.27 4.04 -7.69
CA THR A 109 3.22 4.44 -6.27
C THR A 109 2.87 5.92 -6.10
N ARG A 110 3.39 6.82 -6.96
CA ARG A 110 2.99 8.23 -6.96
C ARG A 110 1.49 8.41 -7.20
N ASN A 111 0.92 7.69 -8.16
CA ASN A 111 -0.50 7.72 -8.45
C ASN A 111 -1.34 7.30 -7.22
N VAL A 112 -0.92 6.24 -6.52
CA VAL A 112 -1.59 5.77 -5.30
C VAL A 112 -1.51 6.81 -4.18
N ILE A 113 -0.34 7.43 -3.98
CA ILE A 113 -0.16 8.50 -2.99
C ILE A 113 -1.08 9.67 -3.29
N GLU A 114 -1.07 10.16 -4.53
CA GLU A 114 -1.90 11.31 -4.92
C GLU A 114 -3.38 11.00 -4.80
N ALA A 115 -3.81 9.80 -5.20
CA ALA A 115 -5.19 9.34 -5.01
C ALA A 115 -5.57 9.34 -3.52
N CYS A 116 -4.73 8.82 -2.63
CA CYS A 116 -4.99 8.81 -1.19
C CYS A 116 -5.14 10.23 -0.63
N VAL A 117 -4.27 11.16 -1.04
CA VAL A 117 -4.31 12.58 -0.62
C VAL A 117 -5.58 13.26 -1.15
N GLN A 118 -5.96 12.99 -2.40
CA GLN A 118 -7.15 13.61 -3.01
C GLN A 118 -8.46 13.10 -2.41
N THR A 119 -8.54 11.81 -2.07
CA THR A 119 -9.77 11.17 -1.55
C THR A 119 -9.87 11.22 -0.03
N GLY A 120 -8.82 11.66 0.68
CA GLY A 120 -8.76 11.67 2.13
C GLY A 120 -8.65 10.28 2.76
N THR A 121 -8.03 9.32 2.06
CA THR A 121 -7.71 8.01 2.62
C THR A 121 -6.81 8.19 3.85
N ARG A 122 -7.16 7.52 4.95
CA ARG A 122 -6.52 7.72 6.26
C ARG A 122 -5.17 7.03 6.38
N PHE A 123 -5.02 5.86 5.76
CA PHE A 123 -3.84 5.03 5.92
C PHE A 123 -3.40 4.45 4.57
N LEU A 124 -2.14 4.65 4.24
CA LEU A 124 -1.45 3.97 3.14
C LEU A 124 -0.37 3.07 3.72
N VAL A 125 -0.45 1.77 3.45
CA VAL A 125 0.57 0.77 3.79
C VAL A 125 1.32 0.42 2.51
N TYR A 126 2.62 0.69 2.48
CA TYR A 126 3.50 0.37 1.37
C TYR A 126 4.33 -0.88 1.67
N THR A 127 4.35 -1.86 0.77
CA THR A 127 5.22 -3.03 0.94
C THR A 127 6.55 -2.80 0.23
N SER A 128 7.61 -2.48 0.97
CA SER A 128 8.97 -2.35 0.43
C SER A 128 9.65 -3.71 0.20
N SER A 129 10.94 -3.72 -0.13
CA SER A 129 11.73 -4.94 -0.37
C SER A 129 13.04 -4.90 0.39
N MET A 130 13.52 -6.06 0.86
CA MET A 130 14.85 -6.19 1.47
C MET A 130 15.97 -5.82 0.49
N GLU A 131 15.73 -5.89 -0.82
CA GLU A 131 16.69 -5.43 -1.83
C GLU A 131 16.91 -3.92 -1.79
N VAL A 132 16.04 -3.12 -1.15
CA VAL A 132 16.31 -1.70 -0.89
C VAL A 132 17.51 -1.51 0.05
N VAL A 133 17.80 -2.49 0.90
CA VAL A 133 18.83 -2.42 1.95
C VAL A 133 20.21 -2.91 1.48
N GLY A 134 20.32 -3.55 0.31
CA GLY A 134 21.58 -4.14 -0.16
C GLY A 134 21.77 -4.18 -1.68
N PRO A 135 23.02 -4.25 -2.19
CA PRO A 135 24.13 -4.87 -1.50
C PRO A 135 24.86 -3.92 -0.56
N ASN A 136 25.25 -4.43 0.62
CA ASN A 136 26.14 -3.73 1.52
C ASN A 136 27.51 -3.58 0.86
N THR A 137 27.76 -2.40 0.30
CA THR A 137 29.00 -2.09 -0.42
C THR A 137 30.24 -2.14 0.47
N LYS A 138 30.07 -2.00 1.80
CA LYS A 138 31.16 -2.10 2.79
C LYS A 138 31.41 -3.54 3.25
N GLY A 139 30.55 -4.50 2.90
CA GLY A 139 30.69 -5.91 3.29
C GLY A 139 30.43 -6.19 4.79
N HIS A 140 29.87 -5.24 5.53
CA HIS A 140 29.57 -5.43 6.95
C HIS A 140 28.38 -6.40 7.12
N PRO A 141 28.38 -7.23 8.18
CA PRO A 141 27.22 -8.07 8.48
C PRO A 141 26.01 -7.19 8.85
N PHE A 142 24.85 -7.47 8.27
CA PHE A 142 23.58 -6.90 8.72
C PHE A 142 23.09 -7.70 9.94
N TYR A 143 23.29 -7.17 11.14
CA TYR A 143 22.95 -7.85 12.39
C TYR A 143 21.77 -7.16 13.08
N ARG A 144 20.64 -7.86 13.21
CA ARG A 144 19.44 -7.42 13.94
C ARG A 144 18.97 -6.00 13.57
N GLY A 145 19.10 -5.60 12.31
CA GLY A 145 18.59 -4.31 11.84
C GLY A 145 17.06 -4.27 11.85
N ASN A 146 16.53 -3.07 12.01
CA ASN A 146 15.13 -2.70 11.93
C ASN A 146 14.93 -1.58 10.89
N GLU A 147 13.72 -1.05 10.78
CA GLU A 147 13.33 0.00 9.84
C GLU A 147 14.08 1.34 10.07
N ASP A 148 14.64 1.56 11.27
CA ASP A 148 15.45 2.75 11.60
C ASP A 148 16.95 2.56 11.32
N THR A 149 17.36 1.33 10.97
CA THR A 149 18.78 1.03 10.75
C THR A 149 19.25 1.68 9.46
N LEU A 150 20.14 2.68 9.58
CA LEU A 150 20.72 3.34 8.42
C LEU A 150 21.53 2.33 7.58
N TYR A 151 21.19 2.22 6.31
CA TYR A 151 21.92 1.42 5.33
C TYR A 151 22.46 2.32 4.21
N GLU A 152 23.78 2.32 4.02
CA GLU A 152 24.41 2.91 2.82
C GLU A 152 24.35 1.89 1.67
N ALA A 153 23.21 1.86 0.97
CA ALA A 153 23.02 1.02 -0.19
C ALA A 153 23.30 1.80 -1.49
N ALA A 154 24.10 1.20 -2.39
CA ALA A 154 24.29 1.70 -3.75
C ALA A 154 23.77 0.66 -4.73
N HIS A 155 22.56 0.88 -5.24
CA HIS A 155 21.92 -0.01 -6.20
C HIS A 155 22.30 0.36 -7.62
N ARG A 156 22.60 -0.65 -8.44
CA ARG A 156 22.77 -0.49 -9.90
C ARG A 156 21.66 -1.15 -10.70
N HIS A 157 20.86 -2.00 -10.05
CA HIS A 157 19.75 -2.69 -10.69
C HIS A 157 18.48 -1.83 -10.66
N PRO A 158 17.68 -1.83 -11.75
CA PRO A 158 16.48 -0.98 -11.82
C PRO A 158 15.45 -1.24 -10.72
N TYR A 159 15.22 -2.51 -10.36
CA TYR A 159 14.21 -2.89 -9.37
C TYR A 159 14.51 -2.34 -7.96
N PRO A 160 15.69 -2.60 -7.34
CA PRO A 160 16.03 -2.02 -6.04
C PRO A 160 15.99 -0.49 -6.02
N CYS A 161 16.50 0.15 -7.07
CA CYS A 161 16.44 1.61 -7.22
C CYS A 161 14.98 2.11 -7.20
N SER A 162 14.09 1.46 -7.95
CA SER A 162 12.68 1.85 -8.02
C SER A 162 11.97 1.73 -6.67
N LYS A 163 12.23 0.66 -5.90
CA LYS A 163 11.64 0.44 -4.58
C LYS A 163 12.16 1.46 -3.55
N ALA A 164 13.45 1.78 -3.59
CA ALA A 164 14.05 2.82 -2.73
C ALA A 164 13.44 4.20 -3.00
N LEU A 165 13.27 4.56 -4.27
CA LEU A 165 12.63 5.82 -4.67
C LEU A 165 11.17 5.89 -4.22
N ALA A 166 10.41 4.80 -4.41
CA ALA A 166 9.02 4.73 -4.03
C ALA A 166 8.84 4.76 -2.50
N GLU A 167 9.71 4.10 -1.72
CA GLU A 167 9.71 4.19 -0.26
C GLU A 167 9.92 5.62 0.22
N ARG A 168 10.89 6.34 -0.35
CA ARG A 168 11.11 7.76 -0.06
C ARG A 168 9.87 8.60 -0.35
N LEU A 169 9.21 8.39 -1.49
CA LEU A 169 7.98 9.12 -1.84
C LEU A 169 6.85 8.88 -0.82
N VAL A 170 6.70 7.64 -0.33
CA VAL A 170 5.69 7.30 0.68
C VAL A 170 6.00 7.99 2.01
N LEU A 171 7.27 7.99 2.43
CA LEU A 171 7.71 8.67 3.65
C LEU A 171 7.52 10.19 3.58
N GLU A 172 7.89 10.81 2.46
CA GLU A 172 7.68 12.24 2.20
C GLU A 172 6.19 12.62 2.16
N ALA A 173 5.31 11.68 1.78
CA ALA A 173 3.88 11.92 1.74
C ALA A 173 3.19 11.80 3.11
N ASN A 174 3.88 11.25 4.11
CA ASN A 174 3.32 11.10 5.45
C ASN A 174 2.99 12.46 6.07
N GLY A 175 1.78 12.61 6.61
CA GLY A 175 1.31 13.86 7.20
C GLY A 175 0.86 14.94 6.20
N ARG A 176 0.84 14.66 4.89
CA ARG A 176 0.22 15.57 3.92
C ARG A 176 -1.30 15.65 4.16
N GLU A 177 -1.81 16.87 4.26
CA GLU A 177 -3.25 17.10 4.40
C GLU A 177 -3.99 16.78 3.10
N ALA A 178 -5.18 16.20 3.25
CA ALA A 178 -6.07 15.98 2.13
C ALA A 178 -6.54 17.32 1.57
N MET A 179 -6.45 17.51 0.26
CA MET A 179 -6.78 18.79 -0.38
C MET A 179 -8.29 19.08 -0.45
N TRP A 180 -9.15 18.17 0.03
CA TRP A 180 -10.60 18.36 0.02
C TRP A 180 -11.10 18.99 1.33
N PRO A 181 -11.92 20.08 1.29
CA PRO A 181 -12.32 20.86 2.49
C PRO A 181 -13.18 20.13 3.54
N GLY A 182 -13.43 18.83 3.38
CA GLY A 182 -14.34 18.04 4.22
C GLY A 182 -13.69 16.93 5.04
N CYS A 183 -12.38 16.69 4.91
CA CYS A 183 -11.68 15.60 5.61
C CYS A 183 -10.64 16.15 6.59
N MET A 184 -11.01 16.23 7.86
CA MET A 184 -10.10 16.50 8.97
C MET A 184 -9.35 15.20 9.30
N CYS A 185 -8.11 15.06 8.83
CA CYS A 185 -7.22 13.97 9.25
C CYS A 185 -6.77 14.23 10.68
N TRP A 186 -7.17 13.34 11.59
CA TRP A 186 -6.74 13.35 12.98
C TRP A 186 -5.24 13.02 13.06
N GLN A 187 -4.42 13.99 13.47
CA GLN A 187 -3.03 13.72 13.86
C GLN A 187 -3.03 12.81 15.10
N PRO A 188 -2.20 11.76 15.17
CA PRO A 188 -1.97 11.06 16.43
C PRO A 188 -1.41 12.08 17.44
N GLY A 189 -2.22 12.37 18.46
CA GLY A 189 -1.84 13.22 19.56
C GLY A 189 -0.52 12.74 20.18
N ASN A 190 0.36 13.71 20.40
CA ASN A 190 1.57 13.58 21.18
C ASN A 190 1.23 12.91 22.54
N TRP A 191 1.68 11.67 22.76
CA TRP A 191 1.60 11.01 24.06
C TRP A 191 2.64 11.62 25.01
N SER A 192 2.45 12.87 25.40
CA SER A 192 3.02 13.41 26.63
C SER A 192 1.93 13.37 27.68
N GLY A 193 2.07 12.44 28.62
CA GLY A 193 1.08 12.06 29.62
C GLY A 193 0.51 13.25 30.40
N GLY A 194 -0.75 13.09 30.77
CA GLY A 194 -1.42 13.97 31.72
C GLY A 194 -0.65 14.04 33.04
N GLN A 195 -0.54 15.27 33.53
CA GLN A 195 -0.20 15.60 34.90
C GLN A 195 -1.22 15.03 35.88
N PRO A 196 -0.84 14.95 37.17
CA PRO A 196 -1.47 15.83 38.15
C PRO A 196 -0.61 17.05 38.51
#